data_AF-A0A1G6RZT2-F1
#
_entry.id   AF-A0A1G6RZT2-F1
#
_cell.length_a   1.000
_cell.length_b   1.000
_cell.length_c   1.000
_cell.angle_alpha   90.00
_cell.angle_beta   90.00
_cell.angle_gamma   90.00
#
_symmetry.space_group_name_H-M   'P 1'
#
loop_
_entity.id
_entity.type
_entity.pdbx_description
1 polymer ?
#
loop_
_entity_poly.entity_id
_entity_poly.type
_entity_poly.pdbx_seq_one_letter_code
_entity_poly.pdbx_strand_id
1 'polypeptide(L)'
;MHRIIKAHLDSFVQSQGLAADEESVQFEKFATYCVLSSRYSIAFDLDDVSTGAGEDGIDGIAVVIDEVVTTSAEDANDVFSLPRRNHDVDIQFIQAKRSESFDLGDFLKFKEAILRFATQTPYVVTNEVLVEARQIFDAVVNEVPKVRNGKRRSTLSLGLVRGSRTTQF
;
A
#
# COMPACT_ATOMS: atom_id res chain seq x y z
N MET A 1 -13.44 -17.26 1.83
CA MET A 1 -13.04 -16.55 0.59
C MET A 1 -13.84 -17.11 -0.58
N HIS A 2 -14.42 -16.24 -1.41
CA HIS A 2 -15.24 -16.67 -2.56
C HIS A 2 -14.39 -17.43 -3.60
N ARG A 3 -14.98 -18.44 -4.27
CA ARG A 3 -14.27 -19.32 -5.21
C ARG A 3 -13.56 -18.58 -6.35
N ILE A 4 -14.19 -17.54 -6.89
CA ILE A 4 -13.60 -16.72 -7.96
C ILE A 4 -12.33 -16.02 -7.49
N ILE A 5 -12.37 -15.42 -6.29
CA ILE A 5 -11.22 -14.73 -5.70
C ILE A 5 -10.10 -15.73 -5.40
N LYS A 6 -10.45 -16.93 -4.90
CA LYS A 6 -9.46 -17.99 -4.68
C LYS A 6 -8.76 -18.39 -5.98
N ALA A 7 -9.49 -18.55 -7.09
CA ALA A 7 -8.89 -18.86 -8.38
C ALA A 7 -7.95 -17.76 -8.89
N HIS A 8 -8.32 -16.49 -8.71
CA HIS A 8 -7.42 -15.36 -9.05
C HIS A 8 -6.19 -15.31 -8.15
N LEU A 9 -6.36 -15.53 -6.84
CA LEU A 9 -5.25 -15.61 -5.90
C LEU A 9 -4.28 -16.72 -6.29
N ASP A 10 -4.78 -17.93 -6.56
CA ASP A 10 -3.93 -19.07 -6.91
C ASP A 10 -3.15 -18.82 -8.20
N SER A 11 -3.78 -18.18 -9.19
CA SER A 11 -3.11 -17.76 -10.43
C SER A 11 -2.03 -16.69 -10.17
N PHE A 12 -2.35 -15.72 -9.31
CA PHE A 12 -1.42 -14.67 -8.91
C PHE A 12 -0.20 -15.25 -8.18
N VAL A 13 -0.41 -16.12 -7.19
CA VAL A 13 0.65 -16.80 -6.43
C VAL A 13 1.60 -17.56 -7.34
N GLN A 14 1.08 -18.28 -8.33
CA GLN A 14 1.90 -18.96 -9.32
C GLN A 14 2.71 -17.97 -10.18
N SER A 15 2.07 -16.89 -10.64
CA SER A 15 2.72 -15.90 -11.51
C SER A 15 3.83 -15.10 -10.82
N GLN A 16 3.66 -14.83 -9.52
CA GLN A 16 4.59 -14.03 -8.70
C GLN A 16 5.58 -14.89 -7.90
N GLY A 17 5.51 -16.22 -8.02
CA GLY A 17 6.42 -17.13 -7.31
C GLY A 17 6.21 -17.18 -5.79
N LEU A 18 5.03 -16.81 -5.28
CA LEU A 18 4.74 -16.65 -3.85
C LEU A 18 4.28 -17.95 -3.16
N ALA A 19 4.51 -19.11 -3.79
CA ALA A 19 4.00 -20.39 -3.30
C ALA A 19 4.60 -20.81 -1.94
N ALA A 20 5.74 -20.24 -1.56
CA ALA A 20 6.39 -20.46 -0.27
C ALA A 20 5.78 -19.61 0.87
N ASP A 21 5.05 -18.55 0.55
CA ASP A 21 4.43 -17.67 1.54
C ASP A 21 3.14 -18.29 2.11
N GLU A 22 2.78 -17.90 3.33
CA GLU A 22 1.50 -18.26 3.94
C GLU A 22 0.33 -17.64 3.16
N GLU A 23 -0.83 -18.33 3.12
CA GLU A 23 -1.98 -17.87 2.33
C GLU A 23 -2.50 -16.48 2.77
N SER A 24 -2.31 -16.09 4.04
CA SER A 24 -2.60 -14.72 4.50
C SER A 24 -1.72 -13.69 3.82
N VAL A 25 -0.40 -13.92 3.78
CA VAL A 25 0.59 -13.03 3.16
C VAL A 25 0.40 -12.99 1.64
N GLN A 26 0.14 -14.14 1.02
CA GLN A 26 -0.22 -14.21 -0.39
C GLN A 26 -1.44 -13.34 -0.72
N PHE A 27 -2.45 -13.38 0.15
CA PHE A 27 -3.66 -12.60 -0.02
C PHE A 27 -3.43 -11.10 0.19
N GLU A 28 -2.61 -10.71 1.17
CA GLU A 28 -2.18 -9.33 1.39
C GLU A 28 -1.45 -8.77 0.16
N LYS A 29 -0.43 -9.49 -0.33
CA LYS A 29 0.29 -9.14 -1.58
C LYS A 29 -0.66 -9.05 -2.77
N PHE A 30 -1.62 -9.97 -2.90
CA PHE A 30 -2.63 -9.94 -3.97
C PHE A 30 -3.54 -8.71 -3.90
N ALA A 31 -4.01 -8.35 -2.70
CA ALA A 31 -4.85 -7.18 -2.51
C ALA A 31 -4.07 -5.89 -2.82
N THR A 32 -2.84 -5.80 -2.35
CA THR A 32 -1.91 -4.71 -2.66
C THR A 32 -1.69 -4.58 -4.16
N TYR A 33 -1.40 -5.69 -4.84
CA TYR A 33 -1.26 -5.73 -6.29
C TYR A 33 -2.50 -5.22 -7.01
N CYS A 34 -3.69 -5.72 -6.66
CA CYS A 34 -4.95 -5.33 -7.31
C CYS A 34 -5.23 -3.82 -7.17
N VAL A 35 -4.98 -3.25 -5.99
CA VAL A 35 -5.19 -1.81 -5.76
C VAL A 35 -4.23 -0.99 -6.62
N LEU A 36 -2.94 -1.30 -6.58
CA LEU A 36 -1.92 -0.52 -7.29
C LEU A 36 -2.02 -0.67 -8.80
N SER A 37 -2.14 -1.89 -9.31
CA SER A 37 -2.26 -2.18 -10.76
C SER A 37 -3.54 -1.62 -11.39
N SER A 38 -4.60 -1.42 -10.61
CA SER A 38 -5.83 -0.77 -11.11
C SER A 38 -5.66 0.72 -11.39
N ARG A 39 -4.63 1.34 -10.82
CA ARG A 39 -4.44 2.79 -10.82
C ARG A 39 -3.18 3.23 -11.53
N TYR A 40 -2.14 2.42 -11.50
CA TYR A 40 -0.83 2.70 -12.09
C TYR A 40 -0.47 1.59 -13.08
N SER A 41 -0.06 1.97 -14.28
CA SER A 41 0.28 1.03 -15.35
C SER A 41 1.75 0.58 -15.33
N ILE A 42 2.55 1.15 -14.43
CA ILE A 42 3.99 0.89 -14.31
C ILE A 42 4.21 -0.31 -13.40
N ALA A 43 5.15 -1.19 -13.78
CA ALA A 43 5.54 -2.35 -12.98
C ALA A 43 6.22 -1.90 -11.68
N PHE A 44 5.96 -2.65 -10.60
CA PHE A 44 6.56 -2.45 -9.28
C PHE A 44 6.86 -3.82 -8.68
N ASP A 45 7.83 -3.89 -7.78
CA ASP A 45 8.06 -5.08 -6.97
C ASP A 45 7.05 -5.11 -5.82
N LEU A 46 6.48 -6.28 -5.55
CA LEU A 46 5.54 -6.47 -4.46
C LEU A 46 6.23 -6.42 -3.10
N ASP A 47 7.49 -6.84 -3.03
CA ASP A 47 8.23 -6.85 -1.78
C ASP A 47 8.59 -5.41 -1.33
N ASP A 48 8.63 -4.44 -2.25
CA ASP A 48 8.87 -3.03 -1.96
C ASP A 48 7.62 -2.28 -1.45
N VAL A 49 6.43 -2.86 -1.62
CA VAL A 49 5.14 -2.22 -1.25
C VAL A 49 4.33 -3.02 -0.25
N SER A 50 4.67 -4.29 -0.04
CA SER A 50 4.03 -5.18 0.92
C SER A 50 4.77 -5.12 2.24
N THR A 51 4.09 -4.72 3.30
CA THR A 51 4.70 -4.72 4.65
C THR A 51 4.80 -6.14 5.21
N GLY A 52 4.00 -7.08 4.71
CA GLY A 52 3.96 -8.46 5.21
C GLY A 52 3.36 -8.54 6.61
N ALA A 53 3.60 -9.64 7.32
CA ALA A 53 3.03 -9.89 8.64
C ALA A 53 3.59 -8.90 9.68
N GLY A 54 2.82 -7.87 10.01
CA GLY A 54 3.22 -6.82 10.96
C GLY A 54 2.07 -6.36 11.85
N GLU A 55 2.42 -5.83 13.03
CA GLU A 55 1.46 -5.38 14.05
C GLU A 55 0.79 -4.04 13.74
N ASP A 56 1.22 -3.39 12.66
CA ASP A 56 0.87 -2.02 12.36
C ASP A 56 -0.44 -1.89 11.56
N GLY A 57 -1.12 -2.98 11.23
CA GLY A 57 -2.44 -2.94 10.59
C GLY A 57 -2.48 -2.35 9.18
N ILE A 58 -1.31 -2.05 8.59
CA ILE A 58 -1.10 -1.67 7.19
C ILE A 58 -0.42 -2.89 6.55
N ASP A 59 -1.07 -3.48 5.54
CA ASP A 59 -0.59 -4.67 4.83
C ASP A 59 0.14 -4.31 3.52
N GLY A 60 -0.07 -3.08 3.04
CA GLY A 60 0.69 -2.51 1.94
C GLY A 60 0.71 -0.98 1.97
N ILE A 61 1.81 -0.40 1.52
CA ILE A 61 1.99 1.03 1.37
C ILE A 61 2.74 1.32 0.07
N ALA A 62 2.34 2.37 -0.63
CA ALA A 62 3.09 2.85 -1.80
C ALA A 62 3.03 4.37 -1.86
N VAL A 63 4.18 4.99 -2.11
CA VAL A 63 4.25 6.41 -2.46
C VAL A 63 4.46 6.49 -3.97
N VAL A 64 3.55 7.16 -4.66
CA VAL A 64 3.58 7.29 -6.12
C VAL A 64 3.83 8.74 -6.48
N ILE A 65 4.89 8.98 -7.26
CA ILE A 65 5.26 10.30 -7.75
C ILE A 65 5.22 10.25 -9.28
N ASP A 66 4.39 11.10 -9.89
CA ASP A 66 4.18 11.16 -11.35
C ASP A 66 3.88 9.77 -11.97
N GLU A 67 2.95 9.03 -11.36
CA GLU A 67 2.51 7.68 -11.77
C GLU A 67 3.52 6.54 -11.59
N VAL A 68 4.70 6.83 -11.03
CA VAL A 68 5.75 5.85 -10.73
C VAL A 68 5.74 5.52 -9.23
N VAL A 69 5.67 4.23 -8.90
CA VAL A 69 5.88 3.75 -7.52
C VAL A 69 7.33 4.03 -7.14
N THR A 70 7.51 4.87 -6.14
CA THR A 70 8.83 5.27 -5.62
C THR A 70 9.13 4.43 -4.38
N THR A 71 10.29 3.78 -4.36
CA THR A 71 10.66 2.80 -3.33
C THR A 71 11.82 3.25 -2.46
N SER A 72 12.54 4.31 -2.83
CA SER A 72 13.61 4.91 -2.03
C SER A 72 13.46 6.43 -1.88
N ALA A 73 14.00 6.97 -0.78
CA ALA A 73 14.04 8.42 -0.57
C ALA A 73 14.97 9.12 -1.56
N GLU A 74 16.04 8.46 -2.00
CA GLU A 74 16.94 8.95 -3.04
C GLU A 74 16.19 9.22 -4.34
N ASP A 75 15.40 8.26 -4.83
CA ASP A 75 14.61 8.42 -6.06
C ASP A 75 13.63 9.60 -5.95
N ALA A 76 12.99 9.75 -4.79
CA ALA A 76 12.09 10.87 -4.52
C ALA A 76 12.84 12.21 -4.59
N ASN A 77 14.00 12.30 -3.95
CA ASN A 77 14.83 13.51 -3.96
C ASN A 77 15.34 13.83 -5.37
N ASP A 78 15.71 12.82 -6.15
CA ASP A 78 16.14 12.98 -7.54
C ASP A 78 15.01 13.56 -8.39
N VAL A 79 13.78 13.05 -8.25
CA VAL A 79 12.61 13.63 -8.94
C VAL A 79 12.39 15.09 -8.55
N PHE A 80 12.49 15.43 -7.26
CA PHE A 80 12.33 16.81 -6.79
C PHE A 80 13.51 17.74 -7.08
N SER A 81 14.69 17.19 -7.39
CA SER A 81 15.86 17.98 -7.80
C SER A 81 15.69 18.62 -9.17
N LEU A 82 14.81 18.05 -10.00
CA LEU A 82 14.52 18.53 -11.33
C LEU A 82 13.85 19.91 -11.31
N PRO A 83 13.96 20.72 -12.38
CA PRO A 83 13.34 22.04 -12.45
C PRO A 83 11.80 22.04 -12.37
N ARG A 84 11.17 20.88 -12.60
CA ARG A 84 9.72 20.72 -12.57
C ARG A 84 9.19 20.93 -11.15
N ARG A 85 8.05 21.63 -11.02
CA ARG A 85 7.44 21.98 -9.72
C ARG A 85 5.95 21.65 -9.63
N ASN A 86 5.53 20.65 -10.39
CA ASN A 86 4.13 20.24 -10.49
C ASN A 86 4.03 18.71 -10.53
N HIS A 87 4.66 18.07 -9.55
CA HIS A 87 4.65 16.62 -9.39
C HIS A 87 3.33 16.18 -8.78
N ASP A 88 2.72 15.13 -9.34
CA ASP A 88 1.56 14.50 -8.72
C ASP A 88 2.05 13.48 -7.70
N VAL A 89 1.61 13.60 -6.45
CA VAL A 89 2.00 12.66 -5.39
C VAL A 89 0.75 12.03 -4.79
N ASP A 90 0.70 10.71 -4.82
CA ASP A 90 -0.37 9.90 -4.24
C ASP A 90 0.23 8.88 -3.27
N ILE A 91 -0.23 8.89 -2.03
CA ILE A 91 0.18 7.91 -1.02
C ILE A 91 -0.97 6.95 -0.82
N GLN A 92 -0.70 5.66 -1.02
CA GLN A 92 -1.67 4.57 -0.90
C GLN A 92 -1.38 3.78 0.37
N PHE A 93 -2.37 3.68 1.24
CA PHE A 93 -2.36 2.75 2.37
C PHE A 93 -3.38 1.67 2.11
N ILE A 94 -2.99 0.42 2.30
CA ILE A 94 -3.76 -0.76 1.95
C ILE A 94 -3.82 -1.69 3.16
N GLN A 95 -5.03 -2.10 3.50
CA GLN A 95 -5.29 -3.18 4.45
C GLN A 95 -6.20 -4.21 3.76
N ALA A 96 -5.82 -5.48 3.89
CA ALA A 96 -6.46 -6.63 3.32
C ALA A 96 -7.12 -7.46 4.42
N LYS A 97 -8.42 -7.74 4.28
CA LYS A 97 -9.14 -8.66 5.16
C LYS A 97 -9.78 -9.79 4.37
N ARG A 98 -9.54 -11.01 4.86
CA ARG A 98 -10.13 -12.25 4.34
C ARG A 98 -11.50 -12.58 4.95
N SER A 99 -11.87 -11.91 6.04
CA SER A 99 -13.14 -12.13 6.76
C SER A 99 -14.32 -11.54 6.02
N GLU A 100 -15.49 -12.19 6.15
CA GLU A 100 -16.74 -11.70 5.56
C GLU A 100 -17.36 -10.55 6.36
N SER A 101 -17.09 -10.52 7.67
CA SER A 101 -17.50 -9.45 8.57
C SER A 101 -16.49 -8.32 8.57
N PHE A 102 -17.01 -7.08 8.50
CA PHE A 102 -16.24 -5.89 8.79
C PHE A 102 -16.09 -5.75 10.30
N ASP A 103 -14.86 -5.72 10.79
CA ASP A 103 -14.55 -5.48 12.19
C ASP A 103 -14.12 -4.01 12.38
N LEU A 104 -14.86 -3.29 13.22
CA LEU A 104 -14.58 -1.89 13.50
C LEU A 104 -13.23 -1.73 14.22
N GLY A 105 -12.83 -2.69 15.05
CA GLY A 105 -11.55 -2.68 15.74
C GLY A 105 -10.38 -2.73 14.77
N ASP A 106 -10.44 -3.60 13.76
CA ASP A 106 -9.42 -3.70 12.71
C ASP A 106 -9.31 -2.44 11.86
N PHE A 107 -10.45 -1.82 11.52
CA PHE A 107 -10.47 -0.53 10.83
C PHE A 107 -9.87 0.59 11.68
N LEU A 108 -10.18 0.61 12.98
CA LEU A 108 -9.59 1.59 13.90
C LEU A 108 -8.08 1.41 14.00
N LYS A 109 -7.57 0.18 14.08
CA LYS A 109 -6.12 -0.10 14.06
C LYS A 109 -5.46 0.46 12.81
N PHE A 110 -6.05 0.20 11.63
CA PHE A 110 -5.53 0.73 10.36
C PHE A 110 -5.53 2.26 10.33
N LYS A 111 -6.62 2.89 10.75
CA LYS A 111 -6.72 4.34 10.87
C LYS A 111 -5.64 4.91 11.81
N GLU A 112 -5.49 4.33 13.00
CA GLU A 112 -4.48 4.77 13.97
C GLU A 112 -3.05 4.57 13.43
N ALA A 113 -2.81 3.50 12.67
CA ALA A 113 -1.53 3.27 12.02
C ALA A 113 -1.18 4.34 10.97
N ILE A 114 -2.15 4.75 10.16
CA ILE A 114 -1.97 5.83 9.19
C ILE A 114 -1.73 7.16 9.91
N LEU A 115 -2.50 7.43 10.97
CA LEU A 115 -2.32 8.64 11.77
C LEU A 115 -0.91 8.67 12.39
N ARG A 116 -0.46 7.54 12.93
CA ARG A 116 0.88 7.36 13.47
C ARG A 116 1.94 7.58 12.40
N PHE A 117 1.80 6.95 11.23
CA PHE A 117 2.67 7.17 10.08
C PHE A 117 2.75 8.64 9.67
N ALA A 118 1.65 9.39 9.71
CA ALA A 118 1.63 10.78 9.25
C ALA A 118 2.08 11.81 10.31
N THR A 119 1.96 11.51 11.60
CA THR A 119 2.10 12.51 12.67
C THR A 119 3.20 12.22 13.68
N GLN A 120 3.57 10.95 13.89
CA GLN A 120 4.55 10.60 14.90
C GLN A 120 5.96 11.04 14.45
N THR A 121 6.72 11.66 15.36
CA THR A 121 8.11 12.08 15.16
C THR A 121 8.90 11.86 16.47
N PRO A 122 9.90 10.97 16.53
CA PRO A 122 10.33 10.07 15.46
C PRO A 122 9.29 8.96 15.21
N TYR A 123 9.07 8.60 13.95
CA TYR A 123 8.33 7.40 13.57
C TYR A 123 9.29 6.21 13.62
N VAL A 124 9.01 5.26 14.51
CA VAL A 124 9.90 4.11 14.75
C VAL A 124 9.11 2.83 14.50
N VAL A 125 9.55 2.08 13.51
CA VAL A 125 9.04 0.76 13.12
C VAL A 125 10.21 -0.10 12.65
N THR A 126 10.06 -1.42 12.72
CA THR A 126 11.09 -2.38 12.29
C THR A 126 10.93 -2.81 10.83
N ASN A 127 9.77 -2.54 10.25
CA ASN A 127 9.45 -2.93 8.88
C ASN A 127 10.13 -2.00 7.88
N GLU A 128 11.00 -2.54 7.03
CA GLU A 128 11.81 -1.77 6.08
C GLU A 128 10.94 -0.99 5.09
N VAL A 129 9.88 -1.60 4.56
CA VAL A 129 8.93 -0.95 3.63
C VAL A 129 8.26 0.28 4.27
N LEU A 130 7.85 0.20 5.53
CA LEU A 130 7.30 1.36 6.26
C LEU A 130 8.36 2.43 6.56
N VAL A 131 9.60 2.01 6.84
CA VAL A 131 10.73 2.94 7.04
C VAL A 131 10.99 3.71 5.75
N GLU A 132 11.18 3.03 4.63
CA GLU A 132 11.43 3.64 3.32
C GLU A 132 10.26 4.56 2.91
N ALA A 133 9.02 4.07 3.01
CA ALA A 133 7.84 4.88 2.72
C ALA A 133 7.77 6.14 3.60
N ARG A 134 8.20 6.07 4.87
CA ARG A 134 8.25 7.24 5.75
C ARG A 134 9.33 8.22 5.31
N GLN A 135 10.51 7.74 4.91
CA GLN A 135 11.57 8.62 4.41
C GLN A 135 11.15 9.34 3.13
N ILE A 136 10.51 8.63 2.20
CA ILE A 136 9.92 9.22 0.99
C ILE A 136 8.86 10.26 1.38
N PHE A 137 7.97 9.92 2.32
CA PHE A 137 6.96 10.86 2.80
C PHE A 137 7.59 12.15 3.34
N ASP A 138 8.64 12.04 4.16
CA ASP A 138 9.34 13.20 4.72
C ASP A 138 10.02 14.03 3.60
N ALA A 139 10.61 13.39 2.58
CA ALA A 139 11.14 14.08 1.39
C ALA A 139 10.04 14.88 0.67
N VAL A 140 8.88 14.27 0.42
CA VAL A 140 7.72 14.96 -0.18
C VAL A 140 7.23 16.10 0.73
N VAL A 141 7.27 15.94 2.06
CA VAL A 141 6.89 17.00 3.01
C VAL A 141 7.83 18.20 2.93
N ASN A 142 9.13 17.97 2.80
CA ASN A 142 10.12 19.04 2.65
C ASN A 142 9.97 19.76 1.30
N GLU A 143 9.51 19.06 0.27
CA GLU A 143 9.37 19.56 -1.10
C GLU A 143 7.92 19.90 -1.51
N VAL A 144 7.02 20.12 -0.53
CA VAL A 144 5.62 20.53 -0.77
C VAL A 144 5.45 21.67 -1.79
N PRO A 145 6.31 22.71 -1.83
CA PRO A 145 6.21 23.76 -2.85
C PRO A 145 6.35 23.27 -4.30
N LYS A 146 6.88 22.07 -4.54
CA LYS A 146 7.03 21.44 -5.86
C LYS A 146 5.93 20.41 -6.17
N VAL A 147 5.03 20.15 -5.22
CA VAL A 147 3.89 19.25 -5.38
C VAL A 147 2.71 20.02 -6.00
N ARG A 148 2.05 19.41 -6.98
CA ARG A 148 0.89 19.97 -7.66
C ARG A 148 -0.17 20.43 -6.66
N ASN A 149 -0.65 21.67 -6.80
CA ASN A 149 -1.63 22.33 -5.93
C ASN A 149 -1.22 22.48 -4.44
N GLY A 150 0.06 22.25 -4.09
CA GLY A 150 0.53 22.28 -2.69
C GLY A 150 -0.18 21.27 -1.77
N LYS A 151 -0.99 20.36 -2.34
CA LYS A 151 -1.77 19.36 -1.64
C LYS A 151 -1.37 18.00 -2.18
N ARG A 152 -0.70 17.21 -1.33
CA ARG A 152 -0.52 15.78 -1.58
C ARG A 152 -1.90 15.15 -1.67
N ARG A 153 -2.14 14.33 -2.70
CA ARG A 153 -3.30 13.46 -2.70
C ARG A 153 -2.97 12.31 -1.75
N SER A 154 -3.84 12.07 -0.77
CA SER A 154 -3.75 10.89 0.07
C SER A 154 -4.98 10.05 -0.26
N THR A 155 -4.76 8.93 -0.93
CA THR A 155 -5.84 8.02 -1.30
C THR A 155 -5.81 6.88 -0.30
N LEU A 156 -6.91 6.73 0.45
CA LEU A 156 -7.08 5.62 1.37
C LEU A 156 -7.81 4.50 0.65
N SER A 157 -7.14 3.36 0.50
CA SER A 157 -7.67 2.21 -0.25
C SER A 157 -7.84 1.01 0.69
N LEU A 158 -9.06 0.79 1.18
CA LEU A 158 -9.37 -0.40 1.98
C LEU A 158 -9.79 -1.55 1.06
N GLY A 159 -8.92 -2.55 0.94
CA GLY A 159 -9.16 -3.77 0.17
C GLY A 159 -9.93 -4.81 0.98
N LEU A 160 -11.25 -4.64 1.10
CA LEU A 160 -12.09 -5.64 1.77
C LEU A 160 -12.68 -6.63 0.78
N VAL A 161 -12.24 -7.89 0.84
CA VAL A 161 -12.76 -8.92 -0.06
C VAL A 161 -13.75 -9.81 0.68
N ARG A 162 -15.03 -9.57 0.40
CA ARG A 162 -16.13 -10.40 0.91
C ARG A 162 -16.09 -11.78 0.28
N GLY A 163 -15.85 -12.81 1.09
CA GLY A 163 -16.41 -14.13 0.77
C GLY A 163 -17.93 -14.01 0.88
N SER A 164 -18.68 -14.45 -0.13
CA SER A 164 -20.06 -14.85 0.11
C SER A 164 -20.11 -16.37 0.00
N ARG A 165 -20.78 -17.00 0.97
CA ARG A 165 -21.41 -18.29 0.72
C ARG A 165 -22.64 -18.04 -0.14
N THR A 166 -22.73 -18.77 -1.23
CA THR A 166 -23.96 -18.96 -2.01
C THR A 166 -25.06 -19.42 -1.05
N THR A 167 -26.14 -18.66 -0.98
CA THR A 167 -27.41 -19.11 -0.43
C THR A 167 -27.81 -20.37 -1.18
N GLN A 168 -27.92 -21.50 -0.49
CA GLN A 168 -28.65 -22.65 -0.98
C GLN A 168 -30.14 -22.32 -0.91
N PHE A 169 -30.81 -22.32 -2.06
CA PHE A 169 -32.22 -22.69 -2.22
C PHE A 169 -32.35 -23.45 -3.54
#